data_AF-A0A5K1K4A8-F1
#
_entry.id   AF-A0A5K1K4A8-F1
#
_cell.length_a   1.000
_cell.length_b   1.000
_cell.length_c   1.000
_cell.angle_alpha   90.00
_cell.angle_beta   90.00
_cell.angle_gamma   90.00
#
_symmetry.space_group_name_H-M   'P 1'
#
loop_
_entity.id
_entity.type
_entity.pdbx_description
1 polymer ?
#
loop_
_entity_poly.entity_id
_entity_poly.type
_entity_poly.pdbx_seq_one_letter_code
_entity_poly.pdbx_strand_id
1 'polypeptide(L)'
;MTSQTQIQSRHCLPARHPIAHDDEPGDLQSATVPCQALPYLSTPAWTLADPVTHLDPPDAAIARLYYVVGGRATLHRSNPTRSSSLRSICGAVAVSRTSCIMAPPANIHQPGAQASFLNSTLRLPSLDLQLQAAPPSSPSPSPSLSPTSYSYSDSAAGAIIMTSPARAEHIGSLKRPDALLRKRADFARGKCTAAELRAVEDACIADVVRMQLELGLPVVTDGEFRRGLFYEGVFEKLGGMKAMRMPPEHYFQSFTFVKTLPSTLITVDKLRRAEPLYADDFDFVKSILGPEDISKLKVTMCAPEWLHFRHGSYACESSAYTSDTEYFADLARIYREEIQDLHSRGCRRIQMDDPIFSCFCDEAYRAQMTQAGVDPRRLLDTYIALYNDCLRAKPADMVIGLHICRGNIKPDATPFTQGPYDWIAERLFTGSDFDCFYLEYDSERAGGFGPLRHLPRNKRVVLGLVSTKTRELEDPTSLRERIMQAADAIAHGDDPRPPEEALAQCVHAYTLLVLQRTSW
;
A
#
# COMPACT_ATOMS: atom_id res chain seq x y z
N MET A 1 30.09 59.04 15.00
CA MET A 1 30.25 59.14 13.54
C MET A 1 29.53 57.91 12.96
N THR A 2 28.19 57.76 12.98
CA THR A 2 27.10 58.53 12.30
C THR A 2 27.42 58.77 10.83
N SER A 3 26.64 58.36 9.83
CA SER A 3 25.18 58.50 9.58
C SER A 3 24.68 57.41 8.60
N GLN A 4 23.54 56.71 8.76
CA GLN A 4 22.13 57.09 8.58
C GLN A 4 21.77 57.89 7.32
N THR A 5 20.89 57.32 6.48
CA THR A 5 19.85 58.09 5.80
C THR A 5 18.60 57.21 5.61
N GLN A 6 17.47 57.81 5.98
CA GLN A 6 16.11 57.28 6.06
C GLN A 6 15.24 58.12 5.08
N ILE A 7 13.93 57.84 5.01
CA ILE A 7 12.81 58.71 4.54
C ILE A 7 12.40 58.52 3.06
N GLN A 8 11.13 58.45 2.64
CA GLN A 8 9.79 58.32 3.26
C GLN A 8 8.75 57.94 2.18
N SER A 9 7.65 57.36 2.65
CA SER A 9 6.32 57.19 2.04
C SER A 9 5.63 58.48 1.55
N ARG A 10 4.67 58.35 0.61
CA ARG A 10 3.40 59.13 0.61
C ARG A 10 2.32 58.52 -0.30
N HIS A 11 1.12 58.34 0.27
CA HIS A 11 -0.17 58.15 -0.40
C HIS A 11 -0.72 59.48 -0.97
N CYS A 12 -1.59 59.40 -2.00
CA CYS A 12 -2.84 60.18 -2.12
C CYS A 12 -3.71 59.71 -3.32
N LEU A 13 -4.99 59.43 -3.03
CA LEU A 13 -6.18 59.33 -3.92
C LEU A 13 -6.75 60.75 -4.21
N PRO A 14 -7.94 60.98 -4.83
CA PRO A 14 -8.62 60.42 -6.02
C PRO A 14 -9.29 61.51 -6.94
N ALA A 15 -10.00 61.03 -8.00
CA ALA A 15 -11.34 61.46 -8.47
C ALA A 15 -11.53 62.28 -9.79
N ARG A 16 -12.54 61.82 -10.57
CA ARG A 16 -13.59 62.52 -11.40
C ARG A 16 -13.73 61.90 -12.82
N HIS A 17 -14.78 61.11 -13.12
CA HIS A 17 -16.13 61.44 -13.69
C HIS A 17 -16.12 61.73 -15.22
N PRO A 18 -17.26 61.69 -15.96
CA PRO A 18 -18.25 60.61 -16.18
C PRO A 18 -18.66 60.49 -17.69
N ILE A 19 -19.35 59.43 -18.13
CA ILE A 19 -20.24 59.49 -19.33
C ILE A 19 -21.47 58.61 -19.07
N ALA A 20 -22.64 59.14 -19.46
CA ALA A 20 -24.00 58.63 -19.26
C ALA A 20 -24.67 58.23 -20.60
N HIS A 21 -25.88 57.65 -20.48
CA HIS A 21 -26.93 57.39 -21.49
C HIS A 21 -26.73 56.16 -22.39
N ASP A 22 -27.74 55.37 -22.76
CA ASP A 22 -29.19 55.26 -22.48
C ASP A 22 -29.68 53.90 -23.02
N ASP A 23 -30.93 53.57 -22.69
CA ASP A 23 -31.90 52.71 -23.39
C ASP A 23 -32.29 51.30 -22.85
N GLU A 24 -33.62 51.16 -22.83
CA GLU A 24 -34.56 50.29 -22.14
C GLU A 24 -34.93 49.00 -22.94
N PRO A 25 -35.79 48.10 -22.40
CA PRO A 25 -35.73 46.65 -22.61
C PRO A 25 -36.74 46.11 -23.65
N GLY A 26 -36.47 44.88 -24.11
CA GLY A 26 -37.40 44.07 -24.90
C GLY A 26 -37.69 42.72 -24.26
N ASP A 27 -38.93 42.52 -23.82
CA ASP A 27 -39.55 41.24 -23.47
C ASP A 27 -39.58 40.26 -24.66
N LEU A 28 -39.47 38.94 -24.40
CA LEU A 28 -40.26 37.90 -25.09
C LEU A 28 -40.07 36.50 -24.45
N GLN A 29 -41.07 36.17 -23.63
CA GLN A 29 -41.87 34.93 -23.58
C GLN A 29 -41.25 33.52 -23.63
N SER A 30 -41.77 32.76 -22.67
CA SER A 30 -41.72 31.32 -22.41
C SER A 30 -42.18 30.40 -23.53
N ALA A 31 -41.52 29.25 -23.67
CA ALA A 31 -42.10 28.04 -24.23
C ALA A 31 -41.74 26.82 -23.35
N THR A 32 -42.77 26.20 -22.78
CA THR A 32 -42.74 24.96 -22.00
C THR A 32 -43.04 23.79 -22.93
N VAL A 33 -42.28 22.70 -22.85
CA VAL A 33 -42.59 21.41 -23.51
C VAL A 33 -42.60 20.31 -22.45
N PRO A 34 -43.66 19.46 -22.35
CA PRO A 34 -43.75 18.38 -21.38
C PRO A 34 -43.17 17.08 -21.96
N CYS A 35 -42.47 16.30 -21.15
CA CYS A 35 -42.04 14.95 -21.53
C CYS A 35 -42.63 13.89 -20.58
N GLN A 36 -43.15 12.84 -21.21
CA GLN A 36 -44.04 11.82 -20.69
C GLN A 36 -43.33 10.76 -19.83
N ALA A 37 -44.11 10.15 -18.95
CA ALA A 37 -43.73 9.03 -18.09
C ALA A 37 -43.67 7.69 -18.85
N LEU A 38 -42.74 6.82 -18.46
CA LEU A 38 -42.69 5.39 -18.82
C LEU A 38 -42.40 4.52 -17.57
N PRO A 39 -42.76 3.23 -17.58
CA PRO A 39 -43.33 2.54 -16.41
C PRO A 39 -42.31 1.80 -15.53
N TYR A 40 -42.70 1.63 -14.26
CA TYR A 40 -42.06 0.79 -13.25
C TYR A 40 -41.98 -0.69 -13.68
N LEU A 41 -40.77 -1.26 -13.70
CA LEU A 41 -40.54 -2.70 -13.63
C LEU A 41 -40.22 -3.07 -12.17
N SER A 42 -41.03 -3.96 -11.62
CA SER A 42 -40.94 -4.47 -10.24
C SER A 42 -39.75 -5.42 -10.07
N THR A 43 -38.80 -5.06 -9.21
CA THR A 43 -37.82 -5.97 -8.62
C THR A 43 -38.40 -6.64 -7.36
N PRO A 44 -38.18 -7.94 -7.12
CA PRO A 44 -38.71 -8.62 -5.95
C PRO A 44 -38.01 -8.13 -4.67
N ALA A 45 -38.82 -7.84 -3.64
CA ALA A 45 -38.35 -7.46 -2.32
C ALA A 45 -37.75 -8.67 -1.60
N TRP A 46 -36.46 -8.61 -1.26
CA TRP A 46 -35.86 -9.50 -0.28
C TRP A 46 -36.16 -8.96 1.12
N THR A 47 -37.05 -9.63 1.85
CA THR A 47 -37.29 -9.37 3.27
C THR A 47 -36.11 -9.89 4.10
N LEU A 48 -35.45 -9.01 4.83
CA LEU A 48 -34.43 -9.36 5.84
C LEU A 48 -35.05 -10.23 6.94
N ALA A 49 -34.74 -11.52 6.94
CA ALA A 49 -34.96 -12.37 8.11
C ALA A 49 -34.01 -13.57 8.24
N ASP A 50 -33.23 -13.95 7.22
CA ASP A 50 -32.37 -15.14 7.33
C ASP A 50 -30.93 -14.80 7.77
N PRO A 51 -30.42 -15.42 8.85
CA PRO A 51 -29.01 -15.30 9.22
C PRO A 51 -28.12 -15.90 8.12
N VAL A 52 -26.95 -15.29 7.88
CA VAL A 52 -25.90 -15.60 6.88
C VAL A 52 -25.28 -17.01 7.09
N THR A 53 -26.11 -18.04 7.08
CA THR A 53 -25.76 -19.41 7.49
C THR A 53 -25.94 -20.45 6.38
N HIS A 54 -26.52 -20.04 5.23
CA HIS A 54 -26.82 -20.94 4.11
C HIS A 54 -26.26 -20.50 2.75
N LEU A 55 -25.32 -19.56 2.73
CA LEU A 55 -24.66 -19.14 1.48
C LEU A 55 -23.43 -20.03 1.23
N ASP A 56 -23.17 -20.33 -0.04
CA ASP A 56 -21.89 -20.91 -0.46
C ASP A 56 -20.75 -20.02 0.06
N PRO A 57 -19.60 -20.58 0.45
CA PRO A 57 -18.54 -19.80 1.08
C PRO A 57 -18.08 -18.52 0.34
N PRO A 58 -18.00 -18.45 -1.01
CA PRO A 58 -17.79 -17.19 -1.73
C PRO A 58 -18.92 -16.18 -1.52
N ASP A 59 -20.18 -16.62 -1.55
CA ASP A 59 -21.36 -15.76 -1.48
C ASP A 59 -21.57 -15.20 -0.06
N ALA A 60 -21.28 -16.01 0.97
CA ALA A 60 -21.30 -15.58 2.36
C ALA A 60 -20.27 -14.47 2.64
N ALA A 61 -19.11 -14.54 1.99
CA ALA A 61 -18.04 -13.55 2.11
C ALA A 61 -18.40 -12.25 1.38
N ILE A 62 -18.93 -12.35 0.16
CA ILE A 62 -19.45 -11.23 -0.63
C ILE A 62 -20.57 -10.50 0.13
N ALA A 63 -21.51 -11.21 0.76
CA ALA A 63 -22.62 -10.57 1.48
C ALA A 63 -22.14 -9.70 2.66
N ARG A 64 -21.06 -10.09 3.36
CA ARG A 64 -20.45 -9.29 4.43
C ARG A 64 -19.80 -8.00 3.91
N LEU A 65 -19.33 -7.98 2.65
CA LEU A 65 -18.69 -6.83 2.00
C LEU A 65 -19.65 -5.65 1.79
N TYR A 66 -20.86 -5.89 1.28
CA TYR A 66 -21.82 -4.81 0.98
C TYR A 66 -22.32 -4.10 2.25
N TYR A 67 -22.34 -4.80 3.39
CA TYR A 67 -22.69 -4.21 4.68
C TYR A 67 -21.68 -3.12 5.12
N VAL A 68 -20.39 -3.27 4.77
CA VAL A 68 -19.32 -2.30 5.07
C VAL A 68 -19.52 -0.98 4.34
N VAL A 69 -19.99 -1.04 3.09
CA VAL A 69 -20.02 0.12 2.19
C VAL A 69 -21.34 0.88 2.26
N GLY A 70 -22.45 0.20 2.57
CA GLY A 70 -23.76 0.83 2.70
C GLY A 70 -23.96 1.67 3.96
N GLY A 71 -23.08 1.52 4.96
CA GLY A 71 -23.31 2.05 6.31
C GLY A 71 -24.53 1.41 6.99
N ARG A 72 -24.57 1.42 8.32
CA ARG A 72 -25.81 1.11 9.04
C ARG A 72 -26.87 2.13 8.61
N ALA A 73 -27.89 1.69 7.89
CA ALA A 73 -29.19 2.33 8.00
C ALA A 73 -29.63 2.17 9.46
N THR A 74 -29.54 3.24 10.25
CA THR A 74 -30.09 3.29 11.60
C THR A 74 -31.56 2.95 11.53
N LEU A 75 -31.95 1.75 11.97
CA LEU A 75 -33.33 1.43 12.28
C LEU A 75 -33.72 2.27 13.49
N HIS A 76 -34.30 3.45 13.26
CA HIS A 76 -35.11 4.10 14.28
C HIS A 76 -36.32 3.19 14.51
N ARG A 77 -36.28 2.39 15.59
CA ARG A 77 -37.50 1.88 16.20
C ARG A 77 -38.26 3.09 16.76
N SER A 78 -39.19 3.63 15.97
CA SER A 78 -40.21 4.54 16.46
C SER A 78 -41.17 3.74 17.33
N ASN A 79 -41.12 3.99 18.64
CA ASN A 79 -42.14 3.53 19.59
C ASN A 79 -43.23 4.61 19.63
N PRO A 80 -44.51 4.31 19.36
CA PRO A 80 -45.53 5.34 19.19
C PRO A 80 -46.20 5.63 20.53
N THR A 81 -45.70 6.57 21.32
CA THR A 81 -46.53 7.18 22.38
C THR A 81 -46.10 8.59 22.75
N ARG A 82 -47.11 9.46 22.81
CA ARG A 82 -47.23 10.78 23.46
C ARG A 82 -46.91 12.03 22.63
N SER A 83 -48.01 12.64 22.21
CA SER A 83 -48.21 14.06 21.95
C SER A 83 -47.74 14.96 23.10
N SER A 84 -47.06 16.06 22.78
CA SER A 84 -47.31 17.38 23.37
C SER A 84 -46.40 18.47 22.75
N SER A 85 -47.04 19.38 22.03
CA SER A 85 -46.85 20.85 22.08
C SER A 85 -45.46 21.52 21.98
N LEU A 86 -45.42 22.46 21.02
CA LEU A 86 -44.97 23.87 21.11
C LEU A 86 -43.56 24.29 20.61
N ARG A 87 -43.66 25.28 19.70
CA ARG A 87 -42.82 26.49 19.48
C ARG A 87 -41.59 26.40 18.56
N SER A 88 -41.84 26.86 17.33
CA SER A 88 -41.13 27.93 16.60
C SER A 88 -39.88 28.54 17.27
N ILE A 89 -38.79 28.69 16.50
CA ILE A 89 -38.23 30.00 16.13
C ILE A 89 -37.42 29.85 14.82
N CYS A 90 -37.78 30.69 13.86
CA CYS A 90 -37.05 30.96 12.63
C CYS A 90 -35.71 31.67 12.89
N GLY A 91 -34.72 31.36 12.06
CA GLY A 91 -33.52 32.18 11.87
C GLY A 91 -32.96 31.90 10.48
N ALA A 92 -33.43 32.65 9.49
CA ALA A 92 -32.93 32.62 8.12
C ALA A 92 -31.97 33.79 7.91
N VAL A 93 -30.75 33.53 7.39
CA VAL A 93 -30.00 34.49 6.55
C VAL A 93 -29.22 33.71 5.48
N ALA A 94 -29.64 33.94 4.24
CA ALA A 94 -28.98 33.74 2.94
C ALA A 94 -27.74 34.67 2.79
N VAL A 95 -26.76 34.58 1.89
CA VAL A 95 -26.34 33.77 0.72
C VAL A 95 -24.92 34.30 0.39
N SER A 96 -24.04 33.50 -0.23
CA SER A 96 -23.30 33.90 -1.45
C SER A 96 -22.25 32.85 -1.81
N ARG A 97 -22.44 32.22 -2.97
CA ARG A 97 -21.45 31.42 -3.69
C ARG A 97 -20.91 32.29 -4.82
N THR A 98 -19.59 32.32 -4.98
CA THR A 98 -18.95 32.83 -6.19
C THR A 98 -18.13 31.70 -6.79
N SER A 99 -18.50 31.32 -8.01
CA SER A 99 -17.81 30.35 -8.86
C SER A 99 -16.88 31.12 -9.80
N CYS A 100 -15.63 30.67 -9.97
CA CYS A 100 -14.78 31.06 -11.09
C CYS A 100 -14.37 29.81 -11.87
N ILE A 101 -14.80 29.78 -13.13
CA ILE A 101 -14.40 28.85 -14.18
C ILE A 101 -13.31 29.57 -14.99
N MET A 102 -12.17 28.92 -15.25
CA MET A 102 -11.19 29.37 -16.24
C MET A 102 -10.78 28.18 -17.12
N ALA A 103 -10.91 28.37 -18.43
CA ALA A 103 -10.58 27.45 -19.52
C ALA A 103 -9.08 27.56 -19.93
N PRO A 104 -8.53 26.61 -20.73
CA PRO A 104 -7.09 26.50 -20.99
C PRO A 104 -6.66 27.28 -22.25
N PRO A 105 -5.35 27.58 -22.45
CA PRO A 105 -4.87 28.14 -23.70
C PRO A 105 -4.36 27.07 -24.68
N ALA A 106 -4.56 27.37 -25.97
CA ALA A 106 -4.22 26.59 -27.14
C ALA A 106 -2.80 26.87 -27.69
N ASN A 107 -2.29 25.89 -28.45
CA ASN A 107 -1.10 25.92 -29.31
C ASN A 107 -1.15 26.99 -30.42
N ILE A 108 -0.02 27.66 -30.72
CA ILE A 108 0.38 28.09 -32.10
C ILE A 108 1.93 28.15 -32.25
N HIS A 109 2.40 27.52 -33.33
CA HIS A 109 3.63 27.56 -34.18
C HIS A 109 4.95 28.30 -33.87
N GLN A 110 6.04 27.64 -34.34
CA GLN A 110 7.42 28.09 -34.64
C GLN A 110 7.53 29.16 -35.76
N PRO A 111 8.74 29.73 -36.00
CA PRO A 111 9.66 29.18 -37.02
C PRO A 111 11.15 29.16 -36.59
N GLY A 112 11.97 28.45 -37.37
CA GLY A 112 13.30 27.96 -36.97
C GLY A 112 14.51 28.82 -37.35
N ALA A 113 15.70 28.26 -37.06
CA ALA A 113 16.99 28.66 -37.62
C ALA A 113 17.98 27.49 -37.57
N GLN A 114 18.62 27.23 -38.71
CA GLN A 114 19.72 26.29 -38.92
C GLN A 114 21.03 26.87 -38.38
N ALA A 115 21.92 26.01 -37.86
CA ALA A 115 23.37 26.12 -38.03
C ALA A 115 24.05 24.80 -37.66
N SER A 116 25.19 24.55 -38.31
CA SER A 116 25.82 23.28 -38.58
C SER A 116 27.19 23.16 -37.92
N PHE A 117 27.71 21.91 -37.94
CA PHE A 117 29.11 21.47 -37.75
C PHE A 117 29.71 21.44 -36.33
N LEU A 118 30.12 20.26 -35.85
CA LEU A 118 31.48 19.72 -36.05
C LEU A 118 31.65 18.31 -35.44
N ASN A 119 32.23 17.42 -36.24
CA ASN A 119 32.79 16.13 -35.85
C ASN A 119 33.88 16.30 -34.79
N SER A 120 33.87 15.46 -33.75
CA SER A 120 35.12 14.99 -33.14
C SER A 120 34.95 13.59 -32.53
N THR A 121 35.49 12.62 -33.26
CA THR A 121 35.90 11.30 -32.79
C THR A 121 36.90 11.43 -31.65
N LEU A 122 36.58 10.87 -30.48
CA LEU A 122 37.55 10.57 -29.44
C LEU A 122 37.57 9.07 -29.17
N ARG A 123 38.74 8.49 -29.44
CA ARG A 123 39.12 7.10 -29.16
C ARG A 123 39.24 6.89 -27.66
N LEU A 124 38.63 5.81 -27.16
CA LEU A 124 38.91 5.26 -25.84
C LEU A 124 40.10 4.30 -25.93
N PRO A 125 41.08 4.33 -25.01
CA PRO A 125 42.11 3.31 -24.94
C PRO A 125 41.56 2.04 -24.26
N SER A 126 41.75 0.93 -24.94
CA SER A 126 41.58 -0.44 -24.47
C SER A 126 42.53 -0.75 -23.32
N LEU A 127 41.99 -1.13 -22.15
CA LEU A 127 42.75 -1.79 -21.09
C LEU A 127 42.66 -3.30 -21.29
N ASP A 128 43.79 -3.90 -21.65
CA ASP A 128 44.04 -5.33 -21.60
C ASP A 128 44.05 -5.80 -20.15
N LEU A 129 43.03 -6.57 -19.74
CA LEU A 129 43.08 -7.34 -18.50
C LEU A 129 43.55 -8.76 -18.84
N GLN A 130 44.81 -9.04 -18.48
CA GLN A 130 45.40 -10.38 -18.52
C GLN A 130 44.67 -11.30 -17.52
N LEU A 131 43.96 -12.31 -18.05
CA LEU A 131 43.52 -13.46 -17.26
C LEU A 131 44.74 -14.30 -16.87
N GLN A 132 45.05 -14.36 -15.58
CA GLN A 132 45.88 -15.43 -15.01
C GLN A 132 44.99 -16.49 -14.37
N ALA A 133 45.06 -17.68 -14.95
CA ALA A 133 44.40 -18.89 -14.48
C ALA A 133 45.04 -19.42 -13.19
N ALA A 134 44.21 -19.85 -12.24
CA ALA A 134 44.62 -20.65 -11.08
C ALA A 134 44.29 -22.14 -11.34
N PRO A 135 45.13 -23.09 -10.86
CA PRO A 135 45.05 -24.52 -11.22
C PRO A 135 44.06 -25.34 -10.36
N PRO A 136 43.67 -26.55 -10.80
CA PRO A 136 42.61 -27.36 -10.18
C PRO A 136 43.15 -28.31 -9.11
N SER A 137 42.35 -28.60 -8.07
CA SER A 137 42.45 -29.86 -7.32
C SER A 137 41.17 -30.18 -6.53
N SER A 138 40.69 -31.40 -6.75
CA SER A 138 39.52 -32.13 -6.22
C SER A 138 39.93 -32.99 -4.99
N PRO A 139 39.13 -33.95 -4.45
CA PRO A 139 37.69 -34.22 -4.51
C PRO A 139 37.02 -34.40 -3.12
N SER A 140 35.69 -34.41 -3.12
CA SER A 140 34.80 -34.89 -2.06
C SER A 140 34.73 -36.44 -2.00
N PRO A 141 34.48 -37.06 -0.82
CA PRO A 141 34.06 -38.46 -0.75
C PRO A 141 32.55 -38.58 -0.52
N SER A 142 31.89 -39.30 -1.43
CA SER A 142 30.56 -39.90 -1.21
C SER A 142 30.73 -41.31 -0.62
N PRO A 143 29.90 -41.74 0.33
CA PRO A 143 29.66 -43.16 0.53
C PRO A 143 28.34 -43.58 -0.10
N SER A 144 28.47 -44.59 -0.97
CA SER A 144 27.42 -45.44 -1.52
C SER A 144 26.66 -46.21 -0.43
N LEU A 145 25.32 -46.22 -0.50
CA LEU A 145 24.51 -47.29 0.09
C LEU A 145 23.39 -47.69 -0.88
N SER A 146 23.41 -48.97 -1.27
CA SER A 146 22.40 -49.70 -2.04
C SER A 146 21.15 -50.00 -1.17
N PRO A 147 20.01 -50.36 -1.78
CA PRO A 147 18.70 -50.15 -1.18
C PRO A 147 18.31 -51.30 -0.24
N THR A 148 18.20 -51.01 1.06
CA THR A 148 17.43 -51.84 1.99
C THR A 148 16.03 -51.30 2.10
N SER A 149 15.07 -52.09 1.62
CA SER A 149 13.63 -51.92 1.84
C SER A 149 13.34 -51.76 3.33
N TYR A 150 12.92 -50.56 3.73
CA TYR A 150 12.30 -50.32 5.03
C TYR A 150 10.84 -49.94 4.82
N SER A 151 9.99 -50.76 5.42
CA SER A 151 8.55 -50.64 5.53
C SER A 151 8.14 -49.27 6.06
N TYR A 152 7.17 -48.66 5.36
CA TYR A 152 6.45 -47.46 5.77
C TYR A 152 5.77 -47.72 7.12
N SER A 153 6.29 -47.12 8.19
CA SER A 153 5.55 -46.94 9.43
C SER A 153 5.19 -45.47 9.53
N ASP A 154 3.89 -45.18 9.43
CA ASP A 154 3.28 -43.89 9.71
C ASP A 154 3.83 -43.30 11.02
N SER A 155 4.77 -42.37 10.90
CA SER A 155 5.10 -41.43 11.95
C SER A 155 4.72 -40.06 11.44
N ALA A 156 3.65 -39.51 12.03
CA ALA A 156 3.09 -38.19 11.79
C ALA A 156 4.18 -37.11 11.61
N ALA A 157 4.56 -36.86 10.36
CA ALA A 157 5.14 -35.58 9.97
C ALA A 157 4.01 -34.57 10.02
N GLY A 158 4.14 -33.61 10.93
CA GLY A 158 3.11 -32.62 11.25
C GLY A 158 2.63 -31.87 10.01
N ALA A 159 1.52 -32.33 9.44
CA ALA A 159 0.64 -31.47 8.69
C ALA A 159 0.20 -30.40 9.67
N ILE A 160 0.74 -29.19 9.53
CA ILE A 160 0.11 -28.01 10.11
C ILE A 160 -1.27 -28.00 9.48
N ILE A 161 -2.28 -28.46 10.23
CA ILE A 161 -3.66 -28.09 9.96
C ILE A 161 -3.65 -26.57 10.16
N MET A 162 -3.44 -25.84 9.06
CA MET A 162 -3.57 -24.38 9.03
C MET A 162 -5.06 -24.12 9.27
N THR A 163 -5.44 -24.06 10.53
CA THR A 163 -6.82 -24.04 11.00
C THR A 163 -7.54 -22.83 10.42
N SER A 164 -8.34 -23.11 9.38
CA SER A 164 -9.26 -22.24 8.67
C SER A 164 -8.63 -21.09 7.86
N PRO A 165 -8.74 -21.08 6.52
CA PRO A 165 -8.32 -19.92 5.74
C PRO A 165 -9.30 -18.79 6.06
N ALA A 166 -8.77 -17.67 6.56
CA ALA A 166 -9.42 -16.38 6.39
C ALA A 166 -9.84 -16.30 4.90
N ARG A 167 -11.14 -16.19 4.62
CA ARG A 167 -11.67 -16.07 3.25
C ARG A 167 -11.77 -14.62 2.78
N ALA A 168 -11.48 -13.66 3.65
CA ALA A 168 -11.56 -12.23 3.42
C ALA A 168 -10.52 -11.55 4.28
N GLU A 169 -9.64 -10.76 3.68
CA GLU A 169 -8.64 -9.97 4.39
C GLU A 169 -8.42 -8.63 3.68
N HIS A 170 -8.22 -7.58 4.46
CA HIS A 170 -7.83 -6.27 3.95
C HIS A 170 -6.34 -6.02 4.18
N ILE A 171 -5.77 -5.14 3.38
CA ILE A 171 -4.31 -4.95 3.30
C ILE A 171 -3.74 -4.34 4.59
N GLY A 172 -4.29 -3.25 5.09
CA GLY A 172 -3.75 -2.54 6.24
C GLY A 172 -4.46 -1.23 6.43
N SER A 173 -3.87 -0.15 5.91
CA SER A 173 -4.38 1.21 6.05
C SER A 173 -5.88 1.34 5.77
N LEU A 174 -6.59 2.03 6.67
CA LEU A 174 -8.01 2.37 6.53
C LEU A 174 -8.17 3.89 6.46
N LYS A 175 -9.35 4.36 6.05
CA LYS A 175 -9.61 5.80 5.97
C LYS A 175 -9.60 6.41 7.36
N ARG A 176 -8.73 7.39 7.53
CA ARG A 176 -8.62 8.17 8.77
C ARG A 176 -9.92 8.97 8.97
N PRO A 177 -10.56 8.88 10.15
CA PRO A 177 -11.72 9.70 10.48
C PRO A 177 -11.39 11.20 10.49
N ASP A 178 -12.38 12.06 10.20
CA ASP A 178 -12.21 13.52 10.20
C ASP A 178 -11.72 14.08 11.55
N ALA A 179 -12.01 13.39 12.66
CA ALA A 179 -11.52 13.76 13.99
C ALA A 179 -9.99 13.62 14.07
N LEU A 180 -9.43 12.51 13.57
CA LEU A 180 -8.01 12.26 13.53
C LEU A 180 -7.29 13.24 12.59
N LEU A 181 -7.84 13.48 11.39
CA LEU A 181 -7.27 14.43 10.43
C LEU A 181 -7.19 15.86 11.01
N ARG A 182 -8.26 16.31 11.68
CA ARG A 182 -8.26 17.62 12.35
C ARG A 182 -7.22 17.68 13.47
N LYS A 183 -7.13 16.66 14.31
CA LYS A 183 -6.17 16.63 15.42
C LYS A 183 -4.71 16.63 14.93
N ARG A 184 -4.41 15.91 13.84
CA ARG A 184 -3.08 15.96 13.19
C ARG A 184 -2.75 17.35 12.65
N ALA A 185 -3.72 18.02 12.03
CA ALA A 185 -3.52 19.40 11.56
C ALA A 185 -3.31 20.38 12.73
N ASP A 186 -3.93 20.16 13.88
CA ASP A 186 -3.68 20.93 15.10
C ASP A 186 -2.28 20.66 15.67
N PHE A 187 -1.86 19.40 15.75
CA PHE A 187 -0.52 19.02 16.18
C PHE A 187 0.57 19.65 15.30
N ALA A 188 0.42 19.55 13.97
CA ALA A 188 1.35 20.15 13.01
C ALA A 188 1.45 21.69 13.13
N ARG A 189 0.41 22.35 13.66
CA ARG A 189 0.38 23.80 13.94
C ARG A 189 0.77 24.15 15.39
N GLY A 190 1.20 23.17 16.19
CA GLY A 190 1.54 23.36 17.60
C GLY A 190 0.34 23.70 18.50
N LYS A 191 -0.88 23.37 18.08
CA LYS A 191 -2.13 23.67 18.81
C LYS A 191 -2.54 22.59 19.82
N CYS A 192 -1.89 21.42 19.78
CA CYS A 192 -2.04 20.37 20.77
C CYS A 192 -0.71 19.67 21.01
N THR A 193 -0.60 18.97 22.13
CA THR A 193 0.53 18.14 22.52
C THR A 193 0.50 16.79 21.79
N ALA A 194 1.63 16.08 21.82
CA ALA A 194 1.71 14.71 21.29
C ALA A 194 0.79 13.75 22.06
N ALA A 195 0.64 13.93 23.38
CA ALA A 195 -0.26 13.12 24.19
C ALA A 195 -1.74 13.33 23.80
N GLU A 196 -2.15 14.57 23.50
CA GLU A 196 -3.51 14.86 23.02
C GLU A 196 -3.78 14.31 21.61
N LEU A 197 -2.77 14.27 20.73
CA LEU A 197 -2.88 13.59 19.45
C LEU A 197 -3.01 12.07 19.65
N ARG A 198 -2.13 11.49 20.49
CA ARG A 198 -2.12 10.05 20.78
C ARG A 198 -3.47 9.58 21.33
N ALA A 199 -4.09 10.33 22.23
CA ALA A 199 -5.42 9.99 22.76
C ALA A 199 -6.51 9.91 21.66
N VAL A 200 -6.44 10.77 20.64
CA VAL A 200 -7.38 10.70 19.50
C VAL A 200 -7.05 9.55 18.56
N GLU A 201 -5.77 9.26 18.34
CA GLU A 201 -5.33 8.10 17.58
C GLU A 201 -5.84 6.81 18.23
N ASP A 202 -5.64 6.66 19.53
CA ASP A 202 -6.06 5.52 20.34
C ASP A 202 -7.57 5.30 20.26
N ALA A 203 -8.36 6.37 20.41
CA ALA A 203 -9.81 6.30 20.27
C ALA A 203 -10.25 5.87 18.87
N CYS A 204 -9.63 6.43 17.82
CA CYS A 204 -9.95 6.08 16.44
C CYS A 204 -9.55 4.63 16.11
N ILE A 205 -8.43 4.16 16.66
CA ILE A 205 -7.98 2.76 16.51
C ILE A 205 -8.96 1.82 17.23
N ALA A 206 -9.39 2.15 18.45
CA ALA A 206 -10.38 1.35 19.15
C ALA A 206 -11.70 1.23 18.38
N ASP A 207 -12.16 2.33 17.79
CA ASP A 207 -13.37 2.35 16.96
C ASP A 207 -13.22 1.51 15.68
N VAL A 208 -12.08 1.63 14.98
CA VAL A 208 -11.88 0.89 13.73
C VAL A 208 -11.66 -0.60 13.95
N VAL A 209 -10.97 -0.99 15.04
CA VAL A 209 -10.81 -2.40 15.43
C VAL A 209 -12.15 -3.01 15.82
N ARG A 210 -12.96 -2.29 16.61
CA ARG A 210 -14.32 -2.74 16.96
C ARG A 210 -15.18 -2.94 15.71
N MET A 211 -15.14 -2.00 14.76
CA MET A 211 -15.86 -2.13 13.49
C MET A 211 -15.45 -3.40 12.72
N GLN A 212 -14.15 -3.67 12.62
CA GLN A 212 -13.63 -4.89 11.96
C GLN A 212 -14.13 -6.17 12.64
N LEU A 213 -14.15 -6.21 13.98
CA LEU A 213 -14.67 -7.35 14.75
C LEU A 213 -16.19 -7.52 14.60
N GLU A 214 -16.97 -6.44 14.63
CA GLU A 214 -18.42 -6.46 14.45
C GLU A 214 -18.81 -6.99 13.05
N LEU A 215 -17.96 -6.77 12.04
CA LEU A 215 -18.11 -7.34 10.70
C LEU A 215 -17.72 -8.83 10.62
N GLY A 216 -17.14 -9.38 11.69
CA GLY A 216 -16.67 -10.76 11.75
C GLY A 216 -15.45 -11.00 10.85
N LEU A 217 -14.57 -10.00 10.71
CA LEU A 217 -13.33 -10.18 9.95
C LEU A 217 -12.39 -11.16 10.66
N PRO A 218 -11.76 -12.09 9.91
CA PRO A 218 -10.83 -13.06 10.48
C PRO A 218 -9.46 -12.45 10.78
N VAL A 219 -9.18 -11.27 10.24
CA VAL A 219 -7.95 -10.50 10.43
C VAL A 219 -8.33 -9.03 10.67
N VAL A 220 -7.66 -8.39 11.62
CA VAL A 220 -7.85 -6.98 11.96
C VAL A 220 -6.52 -6.26 12.00
N THR A 221 -6.52 -4.94 11.78
CA THR A 221 -5.36 -4.06 11.94
C THR A 221 -5.76 -2.79 12.68
N ASP A 222 -4.78 -1.97 13.08
CA ASP A 222 -5.00 -0.62 13.61
C ASP A 222 -5.43 0.40 12.54
N GLY A 223 -5.55 -0.01 11.28
CA GLY A 223 -5.82 0.86 10.14
C GLY A 223 -4.68 1.82 9.81
N GLU A 224 -3.50 1.64 10.41
CA GLU A 224 -2.32 2.49 10.29
C GLU A 224 -2.57 3.95 10.67
N PHE A 225 -3.47 4.16 11.62
CA PHE A 225 -3.94 5.49 12.01
C PHE A 225 -2.88 6.34 12.69
N ARG A 226 -1.79 5.75 13.19
CA ARG A 226 -0.63 6.46 13.76
C ARG A 226 0.41 6.86 12.73
N ARG A 227 0.38 6.30 11.53
CA ARG A 227 1.34 6.61 10.46
C ARG A 227 0.83 7.69 9.51
N GLY A 228 1.71 8.53 8.99
CA GLY A 228 1.51 9.42 7.85
C GLY A 228 2.04 8.80 6.56
N LEU A 229 3.23 8.19 6.64
CA LEU A 229 3.85 7.38 5.59
C LEU A 229 3.99 5.92 6.07
N PHE A 230 3.91 4.94 5.17
CA PHE A 230 3.91 3.52 5.57
C PHE A 230 5.20 3.07 6.29
N TYR A 231 6.31 3.77 6.05
CA TYR A 231 7.62 3.51 6.65
C TYR A 231 7.94 4.39 7.87
N GLU A 232 7.02 5.29 8.25
CA GLU A 232 7.23 6.22 9.36
C GLU A 232 7.32 5.48 10.69
N GLY A 233 8.33 5.82 11.49
CA GLY A 233 8.56 5.23 12.81
C GLY A 233 9.36 3.93 12.78
N VAL A 234 9.88 3.53 11.62
CA VAL A 234 10.69 2.32 11.46
C VAL A 234 12.18 2.68 11.51
N PHE A 235 12.63 3.44 10.53
CA PHE A 235 14.05 3.77 10.38
C PHE A 235 14.53 4.77 11.44
N GLU A 236 13.62 5.60 11.99
CA GLU A 236 13.90 6.52 13.09
C GLU A 236 14.26 5.78 14.40
N LYS A 237 13.80 4.54 14.55
CA LYS A 237 14.03 3.68 15.73
C LYS A 237 15.28 2.81 15.60
N LEU A 238 16.02 2.93 14.50
CA LEU A 238 17.27 2.21 14.30
C LEU A 238 18.45 3.04 14.82
N GLY A 239 19.28 2.43 15.63
CA GLY A 239 20.59 2.98 15.97
C GLY A 239 21.50 2.95 14.74
N GLY A 240 22.35 3.96 14.57
CA GLY A 240 23.24 4.09 13.40
C GLY A 240 22.65 4.90 12.25
N MET A 241 21.43 5.42 12.40
CA MET A 241 20.79 6.30 11.43
C MET A 241 20.97 7.78 11.78
N LYS A 242 21.03 8.62 10.75
CA LYS A 242 21.06 10.08 10.88
C LYS A 242 20.10 10.72 9.90
N ALA A 243 19.30 11.67 10.39
CA ALA A 243 18.43 12.49 9.55
C ALA A 243 19.26 13.46 8.71
N MET A 244 19.00 13.47 7.41
CA MET A 244 19.51 14.44 6.45
C MET A 244 18.37 15.34 5.99
N ARG A 245 18.51 16.64 6.24
CA ARG A 245 17.56 17.66 5.75
C ARG A 245 17.96 18.10 4.36
N MET A 246 16.97 18.29 3.49
CA MET A 246 17.16 18.71 2.10
C MET A 246 18.27 17.90 1.40
N PRO A 247 18.15 16.55 1.35
CA PRO A 247 19.13 15.71 0.67
C PRO A 247 19.33 16.17 -0.78
N PRO A 248 20.59 16.24 -1.27
CA PRO A 248 20.86 16.55 -2.67
C PRO A 248 20.18 15.55 -3.61
N GLU A 249 19.76 15.99 -4.80
CA GLU A 249 19.06 15.13 -5.76
C GLU A 249 19.87 13.88 -6.15
N HIS A 250 21.19 13.97 -6.23
CA HIS A 250 22.07 12.83 -6.56
C HIS A 250 22.11 11.74 -5.48
N TYR A 251 21.58 11.98 -4.28
CA TYR A 251 21.37 10.94 -3.28
C TYR A 251 20.23 10.00 -3.65
N PHE A 252 19.39 10.34 -4.62
CA PHE A 252 18.29 9.51 -5.06
C PHE A 252 18.68 8.79 -6.35
N GLN A 253 18.38 7.49 -6.41
CA GLN A 253 18.55 6.71 -7.63
C GLN A 253 17.79 7.34 -8.82
N SER A 254 18.39 7.32 -10.01
CA SER A 254 17.79 7.92 -11.21
C SER A 254 16.51 7.21 -11.66
N PHE A 255 16.29 5.97 -11.23
CA PHE A 255 15.05 5.22 -11.45
C PHE A 255 14.07 5.24 -10.26
N THR A 256 14.41 5.85 -9.11
CA THR A 256 13.44 5.91 -8.01
C THR A 256 12.33 6.93 -8.30
N PHE A 257 11.13 6.66 -7.82
CA PHE A 257 9.93 7.49 -7.98
C PHE A 257 9.97 8.79 -7.15
N VAL A 258 10.91 8.92 -6.20
CA VAL A 258 11.11 10.15 -5.43
C VAL A 258 12.45 10.76 -5.77
N LYS A 259 12.47 11.99 -6.29
CA LYS A 259 13.72 12.72 -6.59
C LYS A 259 14.13 13.72 -5.52
N THR A 260 13.19 14.16 -4.69
CA THR A 260 13.42 15.16 -3.65
C THR A 260 12.50 14.94 -2.47
N LEU A 261 13.00 15.16 -1.25
CA LEU A 261 12.21 15.18 -0.02
C LEU A 261 12.71 16.29 0.92
N PRO A 262 11.87 16.81 1.83
CA PRO A 262 12.32 17.72 2.88
C PRO A 262 13.38 17.11 3.81
N SER A 263 13.31 15.79 4.02
CA SER A 263 14.27 15.02 4.81
C SER A 263 14.30 13.55 4.40
N THR A 264 15.42 12.88 4.66
CA THR A 264 15.59 11.42 4.58
C THR A 264 16.46 10.93 5.74
N LEU A 265 16.65 9.62 5.86
CA LEU A 265 17.58 8.97 6.79
C LEU A 265 18.70 8.29 6.01
N ILE A 266 19.94 8.43 6.49
CA ILE A 266 21.11 7.72 5.99
C ILE A 266 21.79 6.96 7.11
N THR A 267 22.45 5.87 6.77
CA THR A 267 23.20 5.03 7.70
C THR A 267 24.60 5.60 7.87
N VAL A 268 24.99 5.91 9.11
CA VAL A 268 26.28 6.54 9.45
C VAL A 268 27.12 5.70 10.42
N ASP A 269 26.54 4.63 10.96
CA ASP A 269 27.21 3.65 11.84
C ASP A 269 26.51 2.28 11.71
N LYS A 270 27.05 1.24 12.33
CA LYS A 270 26.45 -0.10 12.36
C LYS A 270 25.01 -0.04 12.91
N LEU A 271 24.11 -0.61 12.13
CA LEU A 271 22.69 -0.68 12.43
C LEU A 271 22.41 -1.61 13.60
N ARG A 272 21.54 -1.16 14.49
CA ARG A 272 20.97 -1.98 15.57
C ARG A 272 19.53 -1.58 15.83
N ARG A 273 18.74 -2.52 16.34
CA ARG A 273 17.40 -2.26 16.84
C ARG A 273 17.54 -1.49 18.16
N ALA A 274 17.47 -0.15 18.10
CA ALA A 274 17.61 0.68 19.29
C ALA A 274 16.32 0.68 20.11
N GLU A 275 15.18 0.61 19.43
CA GLU A 275 13.84 0.52 20.01
C GLU A 275 13.00 -0.52 19.27
N PRO A 276 11.93 -1.07 19.90
CA PRO A 276 10.95 -1.87 19.18
C PRO A 276 10.24 -1.11 18.06
N LEU A 277 10.16 -1.71 16.87
CA LEU A 277 9.65 -1.02 15.68
C LEU A 277 8.12 -0.85 15.75
N TYR A 278 7.41 -1.93 16.08
CA TYR A 278 5.94 -1.99 16.07
C TYR A 278 5.32 -2.40 17.40
N ALA A 279 6.12 -2.75 18.41
CA ALA A 279 5.63 -3.31 19.67
C ALA A 279 4.61 -2.42 20.39
N ASP A 280 4.84 -1.10 20.48
CA ASP A 280 3.92 -0.20 21.19
C ASP A 280 2.55 -0.10 20.51
N ASP A 281 2.53 -0.17 19.17
CA ASP A 281 1.30 -0.17 18.39
C ASP A 281 0.57 -1.51 18.54
N PHE A 282 1.31 -2.60 18.50
CA PHE A 282 0.78 -3.95 18.73
C PHE A 282 0.20 -4.10 20.13
N ASP A 283 0.94 -3.70 21.17
CA ASP A 283 0.53 -3.82 22.58
C ASP A 283 -0.73 -2.97 22.86
N PHE A 284 -0.82 -1.78 22.27
CA PHE A 284 -2.02 -0.96 22.39
C PHE A 284 -3.24 -1.68 21.82
N VAL A 285 -3.18 -2.18 20.57
CA VAL A 285 -4.32 -2.89 19.98
C VAL A 285 -4.62 -4.17 20.75
N LYS A 286 -3.60 -4.92 21.16
CA LYS A 286 -3.75 -6.09 22.03
C LYS A 286 -4.50 -5.76 23.32
N SER A 287 -4.26 -4.58 23.92
CA SER A 287 -4.91 -4.17 25.18
C SER A 287 -6.42 -3.92 25.06
N ILE A 288 -6.92 -3.67 23.84
CA ILE A 288 -8.35 -3.43 23.56
C ILE A 288 -9.03 -4.66 22.93
N LEU A 289 -8.28 -5.74 22.66
CA LEU A 289 -8.78 -7.00 22.12
C LEU A 289 -9.08 -8.01 23.25
N GLY A 290 -10.06 -8.88 23.01
CA GLY A 290 -10.21 -10.10 23.81
C GLY A 290 -9.06 -11.09 23.56
N PRO A 291 -8.68 -11.94 24.53
CA PRO A 291 -7.60 -12.92 24.36
C PRO A 291 -7.74 -13.81 23.10
N GLU A 292 -8.97 -14.13 22.72
CA GLU A 292 -9.33 -14.91 21.54
C GLU A 292 -9.07 -14.18 20.21
N ASP A 293 -9.06 -12.85 20.23
CA ASP A 293 -8.92 -12.01 19.04
C ASP A 293 -7.48 -11.56 18.79
N ILE A 294 -6.57 -11.71 19.77
CA ILE A 294 -5.16 -11.32 19.64
C ILE A 294 -4.51 -11.97 18.41
N SER A 295 -4.83 -13.24 18.14
CA SER A 295 -4.28 -13.94 16.98
C SER A 295 -4.74 -13.35 15.64
N LYS A 296 -5.88 -12.66 15.59
CA LYS A 296 -6.41 -11.99 14.39
C LYS A 296 -5.66 -10.70 14.06
N LEU A 297 -4.95 -10.12 15.03
CA LEU A 297 -4.21 -8.88 14.82
C LEU A 297 -3.03 -9.10 13.87
N LYS A 298 -3.08 -8.41 12.73
CA LYS A 298 -2.00 -8.35 11.76
C LYS A 298 -1.22 -7.04 11.88
N VAL A 299 0.10 -7.15 11.89
CA VAL A 299 1.01 -6.00 11.80
C VAL A 299 1.45 -5.80 10.35
N THR A 300 1.27 -4.59 9.81
CA THR A 300 1.86 -4.18 8.53
C THR A 300 3.22 -3.54 8.77
N MET A 301 4.25 -4.11 8.13
CA MET A 301 5.66 -3.85 8.35
C MET A 301 6.32 -3.33 7.06
N CYS A 302 7.18 -2.32 7.16
CA CYS A 302 7.85 -1.70 6.01
C CYS A 302 8.93 -2.63 5.44
N ALA A 303 9.14 -2.60 4.12
CA ALA A 303 10.28 -3.21 3.44
C ALA A 303 11.64 -2.82 4.07
N PRO A 304 12.54 -3.78 4.38
CA PRO A 304 13.85 -3.53 4.96
C PRO A 304 14.80 -2.76 4.02
N GLU A 305 14.74 -3.00 2.71
CA GLU A 305 15.61 -2.38 1.70
C GLU A 305 15.18 -0.97 1.28
N TRP A 306 14.11 -0.41 1.85
CA TRP A 306 13.46 0.81 1.36
C TRP A 306 14.42 1.97 1.09
N LEU A 307 15.34 2.22 2.02
CA LEU A 307 16.35 3.28 1.90
C LEU A 307 17.45 2.91 0.90
N HIS A 308 17.84 1.63 0.82
CA HIS A 308 18.78 1.14 -0.18
C HIS A 308 18.23 1.27 -1.60
N PHE A 309 16.98 0.90 -1.87
CA PHE A 309 16.40 1.09 -3.20
C PHE A 309 16.32 2.57 -3.60
N ARG A 310 16.01 3.44 -2.62
CA ARG A 310 15.91 4.88 -2.86
C ARG A 310 17.26 5.53 -3.12
N HIS A 311 18.29 5.15 -2.36
CA HIS A 311 19.55 5.88 -2.31
C HIS A 311 20.76 5.12 -2.90
N GLY A 312 20.63 3.81 -3.11
CA GLY A 312 21.73 2.91 -3.47
C GLY A 312 22.91 3.08 -2.52
N SER A 313 24.11 3.28 -3.08
CA SER A 313 25.32 3.52 -2.29
C SER A 313 25.26 4.74 -1.36
N TYR A 314 24.33 5.69 -1.57
CA TYR A 314 24.13 6.84 -0.66
C TYR A 314 23.23 6.51 0.54
N ALA A 315 22.63 5.32 0.60
CA ALA A 315 21.86 4.87 1.77
C ALA A 315 22.76 4.70 3.00
N CYS A 316 24.06 4.53 2.79
CA CYS A 316 25.04 4.22 3.79
C CYS A 316 26.36 4.94 3.53
N GLU A 317 26.90 5.62 4.54
CA GLU A 317 28.27 6.11 4.49
C GLU A 317 29.26 4.94 4.47
N SER A 318 30.33 5.05 3.70
CA SER A 318 31.36 4.01 3.58
C SER A 318 32.12 3.73 4.88
N SER A 319 32.01 4.63 5.87
CA SER A 319 32.51 4.47 7.23
C SER A 319 31.72 3.43 8.03
N ALA A 320 30.44 3.21 7.73
CA ALA A 320 29.56 2.30 8.47
C ALA A 320 29.61 0.87 7.93
N TYR A 321 29.61 0.72 6.61
CA TYR A 321 29.65 -0.56 5.93
C TYR A 321 30.55 -0.52 4.71
N THR A 322 31.31 -1.60 4.50
CA THR A 322 32.20 -1.75 3.34
C THR A 322 31.52 -2.41 2.14
N SER A 323 30.34 -3.01 2.36
CA SER A 323 29.54 -3.70 1.33
C SER A 323 28.07 -3.74 1.70
N ASP A 324 27.21 -3.85 0.67
CA ASP A 324 25.77 -4.04 0.85
C ASP A 324 25.46 -5.35 1.61
N THR A 325 26.31 -6.37 1.47
CA THR A 325 26.16 -7.64 2.18
C THR A 325 26.19 -7.46 3.70
N GLU A 326 27.16 -6.70 4.23
CA GLU A 326 27.21 -6.43 5.66
C GLU A 326 26.02 -5.56 6.13
N TYR A 327 25.64 -4.57 5.32
CA TYR A 327 24.50 -3.69 5.59
C TYR A 327 23.20 -4.50 5.69
N PHE A 328 22.95 -5.38 4.72
CA PHE A 328 21.78 -6.25 4.70
C PHE A 328 21.81 -7.30 5.80
N ALA A 329 22.98 -7.79 6.21
CA ALA A 329 23.07 -8.73 7.33
C ALA A 329 22.55 -8.12 8.65
N ASP A 330 22.88 -6.86 8.92
CA ASP A 330 22.38 -6.16 10.11
C ASP A 330 20.91 -5.79 10.00
N LEU A 331 20.44 -5.31 8.83
CA LEU A 331 19.01 -5.10 8.60
C LEU A 331 18.20 -6.38 8.81
N ALA A 332 18.65 -7.50 8.24
CA ALA A 332 17.99 -8.78 8.40
C ALA A 332 17.97 -9.24 9.86
N ARG A 333 19.04 -9.00 10.62
CA ARG A 333 19.08 -9.28 12.05
C ARG A 333 18.04 -8.46 12.81
N ILE A 334 17.93 -7.16 12.53
CA ILE A 334 16.95 -6.26 13.16
C ILE A 334 15.52 -6.73 12.90
N TYR A 335 15.21 -7.10 11.66
CA TYR A 335 13.89 -7.59 11.29
C TYR A 335 13.58 -8.94 11.94
N ARG A 336 14.57 -9.86 12.03
CA ARG A 336 14.41 -11.10 12.81
C ARG A 336 14.11 -10.80 14.28
N GLU A 337 14.84 -9.88 14.90
CA GLU A 337 14.62 -9.47 16.30
C GLU A 337 13.21 -8.90 16.50
N GLU A 338 12.72 -8.08 15.57
CA GLU A 338 11.35 -7.53 15.60
C GLU A 338 10.29 -8.62 15.44
N ILE A 339 10.46 -9.56 14.50
CA ILE A 339 9.54 -10.68 14.28
C ILE A 339 9.43 -11.54 15.55
N GLN A 340 10.56 -11.85 16.20
CA GLN A 340 10.56 -12.61 17.44
C GLN A 340 9.91 -11.85 18.60
N ASP A 341 10.17 -10.54 18.72
CA ASP A 341 9.54 -9.71 19.77
C ASP A 341 8.01 -9.68 19.59
N LEU A 342 7.52 -9.39 18.38
CA LEU A 342 6.10 -9.42 18.07
C LEU A 342 5.48 -10.80 18.34
N HIS A 343 6.16 -11.88 17.94
CA HIS A 343 5.69 -13.25 18.22
C HIS A 343 5.55 -13.52 19.72
N SER A 344 6.54 -13.10 20.52
CA SER A 344 6.53 -13.26 21.98
C SER A 344 5.37 -12.53 22.66
N ARG A 345 4.88 -11.46 22.03
CA ARG A 345 3.70 -10.68 22.47
C ARG A 345 2.37 -11.31 22.05
N GLY A 346 2.39 -12.38 21.25
CA GLY A 346 1.20 -13.07 20.76
C GLY A 346 0.83 -12.75 19.31
N CYS A 347 1.64 -11.96 18.58
CA CYS A 347 1.40 -11.72 17.16
C CYS A 347 1.57 -13.04 16.39
N ARG A 348 0.65 -13.32 15.46
CA ARG A 348 0.69 -14.50 14.59
C ARG A 348 0.62 -14.18 13.10
N ARG A 349 0.49 -12.89 12.76
CA ARG A 349 0.30 -12.41 11.39
C ARG A 349 1.11 -11.13 11.15
N ILE A 350 2.05 -11.18 10.21
CA ILE A 350 2.76 -10.01 9.70
C ILE A 350 2.54 -9.93 8.18
N GLN A 351 2.37 -8.71 7.67
CA GLN A 351 2.46 -8.43 6.25
C GLN A 351 3.61 -7.44 6.03
N MET A 352 4.57 -7.82 5.19
CA MET A 352 5.65 -6.96 4.72
C MET A 352 5.14 -6.16 3.52
N ASP A 353 5.05 -4.85 3.65
CA ASP A 353 4.61 -3.94 2.62
C ASP A 353 5.82 -3.47 1.80
N ASP A 354 5.84 -3.90 0.54
CA ASP A 354 6.94 -3.59 -0.36
C ASP A 354 6.46 -3.23 -1.77
N PRO A 355 6.25 -1.93 -2.03
CA PRO A 355 5.91 -1.47 -3.36
C PRO A 355 7.11 -1.52 -4.32
N ILE A 356 8.36 -1.75 -3.88
CA ILE A 356 9.54 -1.80 -4.75
C ILE A 356 9.45 -2.97 -5.72
N PHE A 357 8.87 -4.10 -5.30
CA PHE A 357 8.67 -5.24 -6.21
C PHE A 357 7.87 -4.87 -7.47
N SER A 358 6.95 -3.91 -7.36
CA SER A 358 6.18 -3.43 -8.51
C SER A 358 7.03 -2.68 -9.56
N CYS A 359 8.15 -2.06 -9.14
CA CYS A 359 9.08 -1.42 -10.06
C CYS A 359 9.80 -2.44 -10.94
N PHE A 360 10.00 -3.68 -10.48
CA PHE A 360 10.58 -4.73 -11.32
C PHE A 360 9.58 -5.30 -12.33
N CYS A 361 8.28 -5.18 -12.08
CA CYS A 361 7.23 -5.55 -13.05
C CYS A 361 7.22 -4.59 -14.27
N ASP A 362 7.61 -3.34 -14.05
CA ASP A 362 7.56 -2.28 -15.05
C ASP A 362 8.81 -2.26 -15.94
N GLU A 363 8.62 -2.42 -17.25
CA GLU A 363 9.72 -2.43 -18.22
C GLU A 363 10.49 -1.10 -18.26
N ALA A 364 9.79 0.02 -18.09
CA ALA A 364 10.44 1.33 -18.10
C ALA A 364 11.37 1.49 -16.90
N TYR A 365 10.97 1.03 -15.71
CA TYR A 365 11.83 1.03 -14.53
C TYR A 365 13.04 0.11 -14.69
N ARG A 366 12.87 -1.10 -15.25
CA ARG A 366 14.00 -1.99 -15.54
C ARG A 366 15.00 -1.38 -16.53
N ALA A 367 14.51 -0.68 -17.54
CA ALA A 367 15.36 0.04 -18.49
C ALA A 367 16.13 1.18 -17.81
N GLN A 368 15.47 1.95 -16.93
CA GLN A 368 16.12 3.02 -16.16
C GLN A 368 17.16 2.49 -15.17
N MET A 369 16.89 1.36 -14.50
CA MET A 369 17.88 0.66 -13.67
C MET A 369 19.12 0.27 -14.48
N THR A 370 18.91 -0.34 -15.65
CA THR A 370 20.00 -0.73 -16.56
C THR A 370 20.81 0.49 -17.01
N GLN A 371 20.14 1.59 -17.36
CA GLN A 371 20.79 2.86 -17.73
C GLN A 371 21.60 3.45 -16.57
N ALA A 372 21.15 3.25 -15.33
CA ALA A 372 21.88 3.65 -14.11
C ALA A 372 23.05 2.71 -13.76
N GLY A 373 23.32 1.68 -14.57
CA GLY A 373 24.35 0.68 -14.30
C GLY A 373 23.95 -0.36 -13.25
N VAL A 374 22.66 -0.45 -12.91
CA VAL A 374 22.12 -1.42 -11.96
C VAL A 374 21.45 -2.56 -12.72
N ASP A 375 21.92 -3.78 -12.53
CA ASP A 375 21.28 -4.98 -13.08
C ASP A 375 19.96 -5.26 -12.32
N PRO A 376 18.79 -5.13 -12.97
CA PRO A 376 17.51 -5.35 -12.31
C PRO A 376 17.34 -6.77 -11.78
N ARG A 377 17.93 -7.78 -12.45
CA ARG A 377 17.80 -9.18 -12.05
C ARG A 377 18.63 -9.46 -10.82
N ARG A 378 19.88 -8.99 -10.80
CA ARG A 378 20.75 -9.13 -9.63
C ARG A 378 20.19 -8.39 -8.42
N LEU A 379 19.61 -7.20 -8.63
CA LEU A 379 18.99 -6.44 -7.54
C LEU A 379 17.76 -7.17 -6.98
N LEU A 380 16.89 -7.71 -7.85
CA LEU A 380 15.75 -8.53 -7.43
C LEU A 380 16.21 -9.72 -6.58
N ASP A 381 17.20 -10.48 -7.06
CA ASP A 381 17.73 -11.65 -6.34
C ASP A 381 18.33 -11.24 -4.97
N THR A 382 18.94 -10.06 -4.90
CA THR A 382 19.51 -9.50 -3.65
C THR A 382 18.41 -9.18 -2.63
N TYR A 383 17.30 -8.59 -3.06
CA TYR A 383 16.18 -8.27 -2.17
C TYR A 383 15.41 -9.52 -1.72
N ILE A 384 15.22 -10.50 -2.61
CA ILE A 384 14.66 -11.81 -2.22
C ILE A 384 15.54 -12.47 -1.16
N ALA A 385 16.87 -12.45 -1.33
CA ALA A 385 17.80 -12.99 -0.34
C ALA A 385 17.72 -12.24 1.00
N LEU A 386 17.61 -10.91 0.99
CA LEU A 386 17.41 -10.11 2.20
C LEU A 386 16.14 -10.53 2.95
N TYR A 387 15.02 -10.73 2.25
CA TYR A 387 13.79 -11.19 2.90
C TYR A 387 13.93 -12.58 3.49
N ASN A 388 14.52 -13.55 2.78
CA ASN A 388 14.76 -14.88 3.34
C ASN A 388 15.64 -14.81 4.59
N ASP A 389 16.62 -13.91 4.58
CA ASP A 389 17.44 -13.62 5.74
C ASP A 389 16.64 -13.01 6.90
N CYS A 390 15.72 -12.08 6.64
CA CYS A 390 14.79 -11.55 7.64
C CYS A 390 13.83 -12.63 8.20
N LEU A 391 13.46 -13.60 7.38
CA LEU A 391 12.51 -14.67 7.74
C LEU A 391 13.20 -15.92 8.31
N ARG A 392 14.53 -15.97 8.31
CA ARG A 392 15.28 -17.07 8.92
C ARG A 392 14.89 -17.21 10.40
N ALA A 393 14.50 -18.43 10.77
CA ALA A 393 13.93 -18.76 12.09
C ALA A 393 12.55 -18.15 12.40
N LYS A 394 11.76 -17.80 11.38
CA LYS A 394 10.32 -17.50 11.52
C LYS A 394 9.63 -18.59 12.36
N PRO A 395 8.88 -18.22 13.42
CA PRO A 395 8.14 -19.19 14.23
C PRO A 395 7.13 -19.98 13.38
N ALA A 396 7.01 -21.28 13.63
CA ALA A 396 6.22 -22.20 12.80
C ALA A 396 4.71 -21.88 12.80
N ASP A 397 4.20 -21.28 13.88
CA ASP A 397 2.80 -20.87 14.02
C ASP A 397 2.52 -19.43 13.54
N MET A 398 3.52 -18.77 12.93
CA MET A 398 3.40 -17.41 12.42
C MET A 398 3.26 -17.39 10.89
N VAL A 399 2.27 -16.63 10.42
CA VAL A 399 2.06 -16.35 8.99
C VAL A 399 2.67 -15.00 8.65
N ILE A 400 3.59 -14.98 7.69
CA ILE A 400 4.19 -13.76 7.16
C ILE A 400 3.98 -13.73 5.65
N GLY A 401 3.33 -12.67 5.17
CA GLY A 401 3.11 -12.46 3.74
C GLY A 401 3.78 -11.19 3.21
N LEU A 402 3.89 -11.12 1.88
CA LEU A 402 4.45 -9.98 1.16
C LEU A 402 3.33 -9.27 0.39
N HIS A 403 3.17 -7.97 0.62
CA HIS A 403 2.26 -7.13 -0.12
C HIS A 403 2.99 -6.27 -1.15
N ILE A 404 2.58 -6.42 -2.41
CA ILE A 404 3.12 -5.65 -3.53
C ILE A 404 2.05 -4.66 -4.00
N CYS A 405 2.22 -3.40 -3.62
CA CYS A 405 1.30 -2.31 -3.96
C CYS A 405 1.84 -1.48 -5.13
N ARG A 406 0.96 -0.99 -6.02
CA ARG A 406 1.28 0.03 -7.03
C ARG A 406 0.87 1.44 -6.58
N GLY A 407 0.76 1.62 -5.27
CA GLY A 407 0.29 2.85 -4.64
C GLY A 407 -1.22 3.06 -4.73
N ASN A 408 -1.72 3.84 -3.78
CA ASN A 408 -3.11 4.27 -3.75
C ASN A 408 -3.22 5.67 -4.37
N ILE A 409 -3.03 5.72 -5.70
CA ILE A 409 -3.10 6.93 -6.52
C ILE A 409 -4.45 6.93 -7.22
N LYS A 410 -5.10 8.10 -7.31
CA LYS A 410 -6.39 8.22 -7.99
C LYS A 410 -6.30 7.75 -9.45
N PRO A 411 -7.39 7.21 -10.04
CA PRO A 411 -7.37 6.69 -11.41
C PRO A 411 -7.02 7.74 -12.47
N ASP A 412 -7.26 9.02 -12.20
CA ASP A 412 -6.98 10.15 -13.08
C ASP A 412 -5.53 10.67 -13.00
N ALA A 413 -4.73 10.14 -12.06
CA ALA A 413 -3.32 10.50 -11.91
C ALA A 413 -2.40 9.44 -12.51
N THR A 414 -1.21 9.87 -12.94
CA THR A 414 -0.21 8.98 -13.53
C THR A 414 0.13 7.85 -12.55
N PRO A 415 0.00 6.58 -12.98
CA PRO A 415 0.28 5.45 -12.11
C PRO A 415 1.76 5.40 -11.72
N PHE A 416 2.02 4.89 -10.52
CA PHE A 416 3.37 4.75 -9.98
C PHE A 416 4.27 3.80 -10.79
N THR A 417 3.69 2.64 -11.12
CA THR A 417 4.28 1.53 -11.88
C THR A 417 3.16 0.80 -12.60
N GLN A 418 3.50 0.07 -13.66
CA GLN A 418 2.56 -0.74 -14.42
C GLN A 418 3.14 -2.10 -14.80
N GLY A 419 2.30 -2.96 -15.38
CA GLY A 419 2.71 -4.22 -15.96
C GLY A 419 2.40 -5.44 -15.07
N PRO A 420 2.33 -6.62 -15.69
CA PRO A 420 2.02 -7.87 -15.02
C PRO A 420 3.18 -8.36 -14.16
N TYR A 421 2.90 -9.31 -13.26
CA TYR A 421 3.92 -9.89 -12.38
C TYR A 421 4.86 -10.90 -13.08
N ASP A 422 4.65 -11.22 -14.37
CA ASP A 422 5.37 -12.28 -15.09
C ASP A 422 6.89 -12.23 -14.92
N TRP A 423 7.49 -11.03 -14.88
CA TRP A 423 8.94 -10.88 -14.82
C TRP A 423 9.56 -11.31 -13.47
N ILE A 424 8.79 -11.19 -12.38
CA ILE A 424 9.24 -11.53 -11.01
C ILE A 424 8.63 -12.83 -10.47
N ALA A 425 7.47 -13.26 -10.98
CA ALA A 425 6.62 -14.24 -10.31
C ALA A 425 7.30 -15.57 -10.01
N GLU A 426 7.97 -16.19 -10.98
CA GLU A 426 8.66 -17.47 -10.76
C GLU A 426 9.69 -17.37 -9.63
N ARG A 427 10.60 -16.39 -9.73
CA ARG A 427 11.67 -16.18 -8.73
C ARG A 427 11.12 -15.78 -7.38
N LEU A 428 10.14 -14.90 -7.34
CA LEU A 428 9.59 -14.41 -6.08
C LEU A 428 8.77 -15.50 -5.39
N PHE A 429 7.90 -16.21 -6.12
CA PHE A 429 7.03 -17.22 -5.52
C PHE A 429 7.79 -18.46 -5.09
N THR A 430 8.76 -18.92 -5.89
CA THR A 430 9.52 -20.13 -5.58
C THR A 430 10.76 -19.85 -4.71
N GLY A 431 11.34 -18.65 -4.82
CA GLY A 431 12.60 -18.29 -4.18
C GLY A 431 12.47 -17.52 -2.86
N SER A 432 11.28 -17.04 -2.48
CA SER A 432 11.08 -16.35 -1.18
C SER A 432 10.42 -17.24 -0.13
N ASP A 433 10.71 -17.02 1.14
CA ASP A 433 10.20 -17.81 2.29
C ASP A 433 8.85 -17.30 2.85
N PHE A 434 8.15 -16.43 2.11
CA PHE A 434 6.82 -15.95 2.49
C PHE A 434 5.76 -17.04 2.41
N ASP A 435 4.77 -17.00 3.31
CA ASP A 435 3.63 -17.93 3.31
C ASP A 435 2.52 -17.49 2.35
N CYS A 436 2.44 -16.18 2.06
CA CYS A 436 1.34 -15.58 1.34
C CYS A 436 1.77 -14.33 0.55
N PHE A 437 1.14 -14.09 -0.61
CA PHE A 437 1.37 -12.88 -1.42
C PHE A 437 0.08 -12.07 -1.54
N TYR A 438 0.12 -10.77 -1.20
CA TYR A 438 -1.00 -9.84 -1.38
C TYR A 438 -0.76 -9.03 -2.65
N LEU A 439 -1.46 -9.42 -3.72
CA LEU A 439 -1.21 -8.92 -5.08
C LEU A 439 -2.36 -8.06 -5.57
N GLU A 440 -2.06 -6.83 -5.98
CA GLU A 440 -3.03 -5.94 -6.63
C GLU A 440 -3.43 -6.49 -8.01
N TYR A 441 -4.75 -6.63 -8.22
CA TYR A 441 -5.41 -7.04 -9.47
C TYR A 441 -6.68 -6.21 -9.74
N ASP A 442 -6.87 -5.06 -9.09
CA ASP A 442 -8.10 -4.26 -9.17
C ASP A 442 -8.28 -3.53 -10.51
N SER A 443 -7.25 -3.58 -11.38
CA SER A 443 -7.23 -2.91 -12.69
C SER A 443 -6.45 -3.71 -13.72
N GLU A 444 -6.77 -3.51 -15.01
CA GLU A 444 -6.06 -4.15 -16.14
C GLU A 444 -4.55 -3.84 -16.15
N ARG A 445 -4.14 -2.71 -15.55
CA ARG A 445 -2.74 -2.30 -15.37
C ARG A 445 -1.88 -3.35 -14.69
N ALA A 446 -2.47 -4.13 -13.78
CA ALA A 446 -1.76 -5.19 -13.05
C ALA A 446 -1.63 -6.50 -13.87
N GLY A 447 -2.23 -6.55 -15.07
CA GLY A 447 -2.26 -7.73 -15.92
C GLY A 447 -3.22 -8.82 -15.45
N GLY A 448 -3.10 -10.00 -16.06
CA GLY A 448 -3.92 -11.17 -15.73
C GLY A 448 -3.30 -12.08 -14.66
N PHE A 449 -3.97 -13.21 -14.42
CA PHE A 449 -3.56 -14.22 -13.43
C PHE A 449 -2.50 -15.21 -13.93
N GLY A 450 -2.06 -15.10 -15.19
CA GLY A 450 -1.03 -15.95 -15.78
C GLY A 450 0.24 -16.16 -14.93
N PRO A 451 0.74 -15.15 -14.17
CA PRO A 451 1.88 -15.34 -13.25
C PRO A 451 1.64 -16.35 -12.12
N LEU A 452 0.38 -16.60 -11.73
CA LEU A 452 0.03 -17.52 -10.64
C LEU A 452 0.31 -18.99 -10.97
N ARG A 453 0.60 -19.31 -12.24
CA ARG A 453 1.08 -20.64 -12.66
C ARG A 453 2.31 -21.11 -11.85
N HIS A 454 3.09 -20.16 -11.36
CA HIS A 454 4.32 -20.38 -10.59
C HIS A 454 4.08 -20.62 -9.09
N LEU A 455 2.84 -20.54 -8.59
CA LEU A 455 2.56 -20.55 -7.14
C LEU A 455 2.77 -21.95 -6.52
N PRO A 456 3.73 -22.12 -5.58
CA PRO A 456 3.93 -23.38 -4.87
C PRO A 456 2.73 -23.79 -4.01
N ARG A 457 2.51 -25.10 -3.81
CA ARG A 457 1.39 -25.64 -3.01
C ARG A 457 1.35 -25.15 -1.57
N ASN A 458 2.52 -24.91 -0.98
CA ASN A 458 2.64 -24.44 0.40
C ASN A 458 2.46 -22.92 0.56
N LYS A 459 2.13 -22.19 -0.51
CA LYS A 459 1.93 -20.74 -0.49
C LYS A 459 0.50 -20.37 -0.86
N ARG A 460 0.07 -19.21 -0.39
CA ARG A 460 -1.25 -18.64 -0.68
C ARG A 460 -1.13 -17.32 -1.43
N VAL A 461 -2.21 -16.95 -2.12
CA VAL A 461 -2.33 -15.63 -2.75
C VAL A 461 -3.60 -14.95 -2.28
N VAL A 462 -3.46 -13.69 -1.92
CA VAL A 462 -4.52 -12.76 -1.54
C VAL A 462 -4.77 -11.85 -2.74
N LEU A 463 -5.88 -12.08 -3.45
CA LEU A 463 -6.21 -11.41 -4.70
C LEU A 463 -6.84 -10.04 -4.44
N GLY A 464 -6.11 -8.94 -4.66
CA GLY A 464 -6.62 -7.58 -4.52
C GLY A 464 -7.55 -7.21 -5.69
N LEU A 465 -8.79 -7.69 -5.66
CA LEU A 465 -9.77 -7.52 -6.74
C LEU A 465 -10.68 -6.29 -6.58
N VAL A 466 -10.72 -5.74 -5.37
CA VAL A 466 -11.54 -4.57 -5.01
C VAL A 466 -10.67 -3.31 -5.04
N SER A 467 -11.11 -2.33 -5.82
CA SER A 467 -10.42 -1.06 -6.02
C SER A 467 -10.63 -0.12 -4.83
N THR A 468 -9.53 0.38 -4.27
CA THR A 468 -9.56 1.45 -3.26
C THR A 468 -9.63 2.85 -3.87
N LYS A 469 -9.61 2.91 -5.21
CA LYS A 469 -9.39 4.13 -6.00
C LYS A 469 -10.69 4.70 -6.56
N THR A 470 -11.76 3.91 -6.56
CA THR A 470 -13.11 4.23 -7.07
C THR A 470 -14.15 4.13 -5.96
N ARG A 471 -15.31 4.76 -6.15
CA ARG A 471 -16.40 4.73 -5.15
C ARG A 471 -17.40 3.62 -5.40
N GLU A 472 -17.51 3.25 -6.66
CA GLU A 472 -18.39 2.24 -7.18
C GLU A 472 -17.91 0.87 -6.67
N LEU A 473 -18.86 0.10 -6.14
CA LEU A 473 -18.61 -1.28 -5.75
C LEU A 473 -18.53 -2.17 -6.98
N GLU A 474 -17.64 -3.15 -6.91
CA GLU A 474 -17.54 -4.21 -7.90
C GLU A 474 -18.82 -5.04 -7.92
N ASP A 475 -19.08 -5.69 -9.04
CA ASP A 475 -20.17 -6.66 -9.15
C ASP A 475 -19.76 -8.00 -8.49
N PRO A 476 -20.61 -8.61 -7.65
CA PRO A 476 -20.31 -9.89 -6.99
C PRO A 476 -19.99 -11.03 -7.95
N THR A 477 -20.71 -11.09 -9.06
CA THR A 477 -20.59 -12.15 -10.06
C THR A 477 -19.24 -12.02 -10.75
N SER A 478 -18.87 -10.78 -11.12
CA SER A 478 -17.55 -10.46 -11.66
C SER A 478 -16.42 -10.85 -10.70
N LEU A 479 -16.54 -10.52 -9.40
CA LEU A 479 -15.55 -10.92 -8.40
C LEU A 479 -15.40 -12.45 -8.32
N ARG A 480 -16.52 -13.19 -8.30
CA ARG A 480 -16.53 -14.65 -8.29
C ARG A 480 -15.83 -15.23 -9.52
N GLU A 481 -16.16 -14.73 -10.71
CA GLU A 481 -15.53 -15.16 -11.96
C GLU A 481 -14.01 -14.93 -11.94
N ARG A 482 -13.56 -13.77 -11.47
CA ARG A 482 -12.13 -13.46 -11.37
C ARG A 482 -11.39 -14.36 -10.37
N ILE A 483 -12.02 -14.72 -9.26
CA ILE A 483 -11.47 -15.70 -8.31
C ILE A 483 -11.32 -17.06 -8.99
N MET A 484 -12.33 -17.50 -9.74
CA MET A 484 -12.27 -18.76 -10.48
C MET A 484 -11.19 -18.76 -11.56
N GLN A 485 -10.98 -17.63 -12.27
CA GLN A 485 -9.89 -17.47 -13.23
C GLN A 485 -8.51 -17.57 -12.57
N ALA A 486 -8.34 -16.99 -11.39
CA ALA A 486 -7.10 -17.10 -10.63
C ALA A 486 -6.84 -18.54 -10.17
N ALA A 487 -7.86 -19.22 -9.65
CA ALA A 487 -7.78 -20.63 -9.27
C ALA A 487 -7.46 -21.52 -10.48
N ASP A 488 -8.07 -21.26 -11.64
CA ASP A 488 -7.80 -21.97 -12.89
C ASP A 488 -6.33 -21.82 -13.34
N ALA A 489 -5.78 -20.60 -13.25
CA ALA A 489 -4.37 -20.34 -13.56
C ALA A 489 -3.40 -21.09 -12.64
N ILE A 490 -3.76 -21.30 -11.37
CA ILE A 490 -2.98 -22.11 -10.42
C ILE A 490 -3.15 -23.61 -10.72
N ALA A 491 -4.39 -24.05 -10.97
CA ALA A 491 -4.73 -25.46 -11.22
C ALA A 491 -3.99 -26.03 -12.44
N HIS A 492 -3.83 -25.23 -13.48
CA HIS A 492 -3.14 -25.58 -14.73
C HIS A 492 -1.72 -25.01 -14.80
N GLY A 493 -1.15 -24.60 -13.67
CA GLY A 493 0.18 -24.02 -13.59
C GLY A 493 1.33 -25.03 -13.74
N ASP A 494 2.52 -24.59 -13.34
CA ASP A 494 3.77 -25.36 -13.48
C ASP A 494 3.79 -26.62 -12.58
N ASP A 495 3.00 -26.62 -11.50
CA ASP A 495 2.68 -27.79 -10.67
C ASP A 495 1.15 -27.99 -10.64
N PRO A 496 0.59 -28.72 -11.63
CA PRO A 496 -0.86 -28.88 -11.79
C PRO A 496 -1.52 -29.54 -10.58
N ARG A 497 -2.71 -29.06 -10.21
CA ARG A 497 -3.45 -29.55 -9.05
C ARG A 497 -4.96 -29.47 -9.24
N PRO A 498 -5.75 -30.23 -8.48
CA PRO A 498 -7.20 -30.16 -8.57
C PRO A 498 -7.72 -28.73 -8.35
N PRO A 499 -8.76 -28.28 -9.08
CA PRO A 499 -9.30 -26.93 -8.94
C PRO A 499 -9.70 -26.55 -7.51
N GLU A 500 -10.17 -27.51 -6.71
CA GLU A 500 -10.49 -27.28 -5.29
C GLU A 500 -9.27 -26.95 -4.43
N GLU A 501 -8.12 -27.56 -4.72
CA GLU A 501 -6.86 -27.26 -4.04
C GLU A 501 -6.33 -25.89 -4.46
N ALA A 502 -6.37 -25.60 -5.76
CA ALA A 502 -5.99 -24.29 -6.30
C ALA A 502 -6.86 -23.16 -5.75
N LEU A 503 -8.19 -23.38 -5.68
CA LEU A 503 -9.12 -22.43 -5.09
C LEU A 503 -8.86 -22.23 -3.59
N ALA A 504 -8.44 -23.27 -2.86
CA ALA A 504 -8.07 -23.14 -1.45
C ALA A 504 -6.79 -22.32 -1.22
N GLN A 505 -5.92 -22.19 -2.23
CA GLN A 505 -4.75 -21.32 -2.18
C GLN A 505 -5.07 -19.85 -2.48
N CYS A 506 -6.18 -19.59 -3.16
CA CYS A 506 -6.77 -18.26 -3.26
C CYS A 506 -7.42 -17.91 -1.92
N VAL A 507 -6.72 -17.14 -1.11
CA VAL A 507 -7.37 -16.37 -0.04
C VAL A 507 -8.07 -15.22 -0.73
N HIS A 508 -9.41 -15.13 -0.66
CA HIS A 508 -10.06 -14.00 -1.30
C HIS A 508 -9.68 -12.75 -0.49
N ALA A 509 -8.91 -11.83 -1.06
CA ALA A 509 -8.86 -10.48 -0.52
C ALA A 509 -10.14 -9.81 -1.00
N TYR A 510 -11.12 -9.70 -0.11
CA TYR A 510 -12.02 -8.58 -0.24
C TYR A 510 -11.36 -7.45 0.54
N THR A 511 -10.60 -6.61 -0.17
CA THR A 511 -10.09 -5.35 0.37
C THR A 511 -11.28 -4.62 0.97
N LEU A 512 -11.26 -4.39 2.30
CA LEU A 512 -12.21 -3.45 2.87
C LEU A 512 -11.93 -2.09 2.26
N LEU A 513 -12.85 -1.71 1.39
CA LEU A 513 -12.97 -0.40 0.77
C LEU A 513 -13.19 0.61 1.89
N VAL A 514 -12.13 1.34 2.26
CA VAL A 514 -12.30 2.60 2.99
C VAL A 514 -11.71 3.71 2.15
N LEU A 515 -12.60 4.26 1.32
CA LEU A 515 -12.41 5.29 0.32
C LEU A 515 -11.41 6.39 0.72
N GLN A 516 -10.34 6.54 -0.06
CA GLN A 516 -9.48 7.71 -0.02
C GLN A 516 -10.29 9.00 -0.25
N ARG A 517 -10.14 9.95 0.67
CA ARG A 517 -10.23 11.38 0.34
C ARG A 517 -8.80 11.89 0.43
N THR A 518 -8.08 11.87 -0.69
CA THR A 518 -6.78 12.55 -0.77
C THR A 518 -7.04 14.05 -0.66
N SER A 519 -6.64 14.65 0.45
CA SER A 519 -6.21 16.04 0.49
C SER A 519 -4.70 16.01 0.65
N TRP A 520 -4.00 16.06 -0.48
CA TRP A 520 -2.70 16.70 -0.56
C TRP A 520 -2.95 18.15 -0.93
#